data_AF-A0A2D0NI41-F1
#
_entry.id   AF-A0A2D0NI41-F1
#
_cell.length_a   1.000
_cell.length_b   1.000
_cell.length_c   1.000
_cell.angle_alpha   90.00
_cell.angle_beta   90.00
_cell.angle_gamma   90.00
#
_symmetry.space_group_name_H-M   'P 1'
#
loop_
_entity.id
_entity.type
_entity.pdbx_description
1 polymer ?
#
loop_
_entity_poly.entity_id
_entity_poly.type
_entity_poly.pdbx_seq_one_letter_code
_entity_poly.pdbx_strand_id
1 'polypeptide(L)' 'MTGQETISQPLNNAQLELLKLFADDVSEEDLVAIKALISKYFLDKAKDEADRIWDEKNMDSDELLKEHRRTPYRKNQS' A
#
# COMPACT_ATOMS: atom_id res chain seq x y z
N MET A 1 -39.36 25.15 -2.71
CA MET A 1 -39.00 23.88 -2.05
C MET A 1 -37.48 23.87 -1.96
N THR A 2 -36.93 24.05 -0.77
CA THR A 2 -35.48 24.11 -0.52
C THR A 2 -34.87 22.73 -0.70
N GLY A 3 -34.00 22.56 -1.68
CA GLY A 3 -33.18 21.36 -1.80
C GLY A 3 -32.22 21.29 -0.63
N GLN A 4 -32.33 20.26 0.20
CA GLN A 4 -31.30 19.96 1.18
C GLN A 4 -30.08 19.43 0.42
N GLU A 5 -29.06 20.28 0.28
CA GLU A 5 -27.71 19.81 -0.05
C GLU A 5 -27.26 18.90 1.09
N THR A 6 -27.13 17.61 0.79
CA THR A 6 -26.48 16.67 1.70
C THR A 6 -25.03 17.11 1.80
N ILE A 7 -24.62 17.63 2.97
CA ILE A 7 -23.21 17.88 3.24
C ILE A 7 -22.55 16.51 3.25
N SER A 8 -21.99 16.11 2.10
CA SER A 8 -21.14 14.94 1.99
C SER A 8 -19.99 15.16 2.97
N GLN A 9 -19.92 14.36 4.03
CA GLN A 9 -18.79 14.46 4.94
C GLN A 9 -17.53 14.11 4.13
N PRO A 10 -16.65 15.09 3.86
CA PRO A 10 -15.56 14.90 2.91
C PRO A 10 -14.49 13.94 3.45
N LEU A 11 -14.56 13.62 4.73
CA LEU A 11 -13.61 12.80 5.45
C LEU A 11 -14.32 11.61 6.09
N ASN A 12 -13.72 10.44 5.96
CA ASN A 12 -14.14 9.24 6.67
C ASN A 12 -13.67 9.26 8.14
N ASN A 13 -14.17 8.32 8.93
CA ASN A 13 -13.85 8.22 10.36
C ASN A 13 -12.34 8.13 10.63
N ALA A 14 -11.58 7.37 9.85
CA ALA A 14 -10.14 7.24 10.06
C ALA A 14 -9.40 8.56 9.80
N GLN A 15 -9.81 9.31 8.79
CA GLN A 15 -9.26 10.63 8.49
C GLN A 15 -9.58 11.63 9.62
N LEU A 16 -10.78 11.59 10.20
CA LEU A 16 -11.16 12.44 11.32
C LEU A 16 -10.40 12.10 12.61
N GLU A 17 -10.20 10.81 12.91
CA GLU A 17 -9.41 10.40 14.08
C GLU A 17 -7.94 10.80 13.95
N LEU A 18 -7.35 10.72 12.75
CA LEU A 18 -6.01 11.24 12.49
C LEU A 18 -5.94 12.76 12.74
N LEU A 19 -6.93 13.53 12.27
CA LEU A 19 -6.97 14.97 12.52
C LEU A 19 -7.09 15.30 14.01
N LYS A 20 -7.84 14.52 14.79
CA LYS A 20 -7.91 14.69 16.25
C LYS A 20 -6.59 14.36 16.93
N LEU A 21 -5.88 13.33 16.46
CA LEU A 21 -4.56 12.96 16.98
C LEU A 21 -3.53 14.06 16.74
N PHE A 22 -3.61 14.75 15.60
CA PHE A 22 -2.75 15.88 15.25
C PHE A 22 -3.30 17.25 15.70
N ALA A 23 -4.35 17.28 16.53
CA ALA A 23 -4.91 18.52 17.03
C ALA A 23 -4.01 19.18 18.11
N ASP A 24 -3.13 18.39 18.75
CA ASP A 24 -2.03 18.91 19.54
C ASP A 24 -0.88 19.36 18.64
N ASP A 25 0.00 20.22 19.17
CA ASP A 25 1.21 20.71 18.47
C ASP A 25 2.23 19.57 18.30
N VAL A 26 1.96 18.71 17.32
CA VAL A 26 2.82 17.59 16.94
C VAL A 26 4.00 18.15 16.15
N SER A 27 5.21 17.85 16.60
CA SER A 27 6.41 18.27 15.90
C SER A 27 6.46 17.64 14.50
N GLU A 28 7.10 18.31 13.54
CA GLU A 28 7.33 17.74 12.19
C GLU A 28 8.05 16.38 12.25
N GLU A 29 8.95 16.18 13.22
CA GLU A 29 9.65 14.92 13.44
C GLU A 29 8.67 13.80 13.83
N ASP A 30 7.77 14.07 14.78
CA ASP A 30 6.75 13.11 15.22
C ASP A 30 5.74 12.82 14.10
N LEU A 31 5.37 13.83 13.31
CA LEU A 31 4.48 13.64 12.16
C LEU A 31 5.10 12.68 11.13
N VAL A 32 6.39 12.84 10.84
CA VAL A 32 7.15 11.92 9.98
C VAL A 32 7.21 10.51 10.58
N ALA A 33 7.45 10.39 11.88
CA ALA A 33 7.47 9.10 12.57
C ALA A 33 6.12 8.38 12.51
N ILE A 34 5.01 9.10 12.74
CA ILE A 34 3.65 8.57 12.67
C ILE A 34 3.33 8.10 11.25
N LYS A 35 3.71 8.87 10.22
CA LYS A 35 3.55 8.47 8.82
C LYS A 35 4.33 7.19 8.50
N ALA A 36 5.54 7.06 9.03
CA ALA A 36 6.36 5.86 8.87
C ALA A 36 5.71 4.63 9.53
N LEU A 37 5.15 4.79 10.74
CA LEU A 37 4.43 3.72 11.45
C LEU A 37 3.22 3.22 10.65
N ILE A 38 2.39 4.14 10.13
CA ILE A 38 1.22 3.79 9.31
C ILE A 38 1.67 3.06 8.03
N SER A 39 2.71 3.58 7.36
CA SER A 39 3.24 2.99 6.12
C SER A 39 3.77 1.57 6.36
N LYS A 40 4.48 1.36 7.49
CA LYS A 40 4.98 0.05 7.89
C LYS A 40 3.85 -0.95 8.12
N TYR A 41 2.79 -0.55 8.81
CA TYR A 41 1.63 -1.41 9.06
C TYR A 41 0.98 -1.90 7.76
N PHE A 42 0.77 -1.01 6.78
CA PHE A 42 0.21 -1.41 5.49
C PHE A 42 1.16 -2.26 4.66
N LEU A 43 2.47 -1.99 4.73
CA LEU A 43 3.48 -2.82 4.06
C LEU A 43 3.48 -4.24 4.62
N ASP A 44 3.48 -4.39 5.94
CA ASP A 44 3.49 -5.70 6.59
C ASP A 44 2.20 -6.46 6.25
N LYS A 45 1.02 -5.81 6.30
CA LYS A 45 -0.23 -6.42 5.86
C LYS A 45 -0.24 -6.83 4.37
N ALA A 46 0.37 -6.03 3.51
CA ALA A 46 0.46 -6.34 2.08
C ALA A 46 1.39 -7.53 1.80
N LYS A 47 2.47 -7.68 2.59
CA LYS A 47 3.35 -8.85 2.53
C LYS A 47 2.61 -10.11 2.97
N ASP A 48 1.93 -10.06 4.11
CA ASP A 48 1.18 -11.21 4.62
C ASP A 48 0.14 -11.71 3.59
N GLU A 49 -0.55 -10.78 2.92
CA GLU A 49 -1.50 -11.12 1.86
C GLU A 49 -0.80 -11.67 0.61
N ALA A 50 0.37 -11.13 0.24
CA ALA A 50 1.14 -11.65 -0.89
C ALA A 50 1.63 -13.08 -0.63
N ASP A 51 2.15 -13.35 0.58
CA ASP A 51 2.58 -14.68 1.01
C ASP A 51 1.39 -15.65 1.00
N ARG A 52 0.22 -15.23 1.50
CA ARG A 52 -0.99 -16.04 1.44
C ARG A 52 -1.40 -16.41 0.01
N ILE A 53 -1.41 -15.44 -0.90
CA ILE A 53 -1.76 -15.67 -2.31
C ILE A 53 -0.73 -16.60 -2.97
N TRP A 54 0.54 -16.47 -2.60
CA TRP A 54 1.62 -17.31 -3.09
C TRP A 54 1.39 -18.78 -2.71
N ASP A 55 1.08 -19.02 -1.44
CA ASP A 55 0.78 -20.34 -0.88
C ASP A 55 -0.51 -20.94 -1.47
N GLU A 56 -1.60 -20.16 -1.53
CA GLU A 56 -2.89 -20.61 -2.08
C GLU A 56 -2.78 -21.02 -3.55
N LYS A 57 -1.91 -20.36 -4.31
CA LYS A 57 -1.69 -20.66 -5.73
C LYS A 57 -0.64 -21.74 -5.95
N ASN A 58 -0.09 -22.34 -4.90
CA ASN A 58 1.05 -23.28 -4.96
C ASN A 58 2.14 -22.76 -5.91
N MET A 59 2.47 -21.47 -5.82
CA MET A 59 3.44 -20.87 -6.71
C MET A 59 4.83 -21.48 -6.46
N ASP A 60 5.26 -22.36 -7.35
CA ASP A 60 6.61 -22.93 -7.32
C ASP A 60 7.61 -21.92 -7.88
N SER A 61 8.51 -21.46 -7.03
CA SER A 61 9.58 -20.54 -7.42
C SER A 61 10.49 -21.16 -8.48
N ASP A 62 10.71 -22.47 -8.43
CA ASP A 62 11.57 -23.18 -9.38
C ASP A 62 10.91 -23.28 -10.76
N GLU A 63 9.58 -23.41 -10.83
CA GLU A 63 8.81 -23.38 -12.08
C GLU A 63 8.80 -21.97 -12.70
N LEU A 64 8.57 -20.94 -11.90
CA LEU A 64 8.58 -19.54 -12.36
C LEU A 64 9.95 -19.10 -12.90
N LEU A 65 11.05 -19.59 -12.31
CA LEU A 65 12.41 -19.32 -12.78
C LEU A 65 12.74 -20.08 -14.07
N LYS A 66 12.11 -21.23 -14.32
CA LYS A 66 12.25 -22.00 -15.56
C LYS A 66 11.46 -21.41 -16.72
N GLU A 67 10.39 -20.66 -16.46
CA GLU A 67 9.74 -19.83 -17.49
C GLU A 67 10.73 -18.76 -17.97
N HIS A 68 11.42 -19.01 -19.08
CA HIS A 68 12.36 -18.10 -19.71
C HIS A 68 11.64 -16.88 -20.32
N ARG A 69 11.02 -16.04 -19.50
CA ARG A 69 10.42 -14.75 -19.89
C ARG A 69 11.45 -13.63 -20.02
N ARG A 70 12.72 -14.00 -20.28
CA ARG A 70 13.79 -13.03 -20.54
C ARG A 70 13.70 -12.61 -22.01
N THR A 71 13.94 -11.33 -22.27
CA THR A 71 14.04 -10.80 -23.64
C THR A 71 15.17 -11.49 -24.42
N PRO A 72 14.94 -11.95 -25.67
CA PRO A 72 15.99 -12.60 -26.45
C PRO A 72 17.18 -11.66 -26.68
N TYR A 73 18.39 -12.13 -26.38
CA TYR A 73 19.61 -11.35 -26.60
C TYR A 73 19.92 -11.29 -28.09
N ARG A 74 19.82 -10.10 -28.70
CA ARG A 74 20.29 -9.87 -30.07
C ARG A 74 21.82 -9.88 -30.08
N LYS A 75 22.42 -11.00 -30.48
CA LYS A 75 23.84 -11.01 -30.87
C LYS A 75 23.97 -10.34 -32.23
N ASN A 76 24.46 -9.11 -32.26
CA ASN A 76 24.93 -8.50 -33.50
C ASN A 76 26.19 -9.26 -33.93
N GLN A 77 26.09 -10.01 -35.03
CA GLN A 77 27.23 -10.66 -35.67
C GLN A 77 28.08 -9.58 -36.34
N SER A 78 29.38 -9.60 -36.01
CA SER A 78 30.44 -8.78 -36.63
C SER A 78 30.78 -9.30 -38.02
#